data_AF-A0A7Y3MGA2-F1
#
_entry.id   AF-A0A7Y3MGA2-F1
#
_cell.length_a   1.000
_cell.length_b   1.000
_cell.length_c   1.000
_cell.angle_alpha   90.00
_cell.angle_beta   90.00
_cell.angle_gamma   90.00
#
_symmetry.space_group_name_H-M   'P 1'
#
loop_
_entity.id
_entity.type
_entity.pdbx_description
1 polymer ?
#
loop_
_entity_poly.entity_id
_entity_poly.type
_entity_poly.pdbx_seq_one_letter_code
_entity_poly.pdbx_strand_id
1 'polypeptide(L)'
;MAVPWEKEVIVAGDRDVLGPLRQIPLDPKGQPTIVLLDDVSDPTLVHQLFGRLRDEMWQLPFRWVVSGYQSRRNAYLEPPADAFFDTEIVLAPLDITAAAQLLMTRLEMASTDENLSKERIQAQLNQIVERGAGNPRRLLDSARDAVLRAPEDLAEADEIIAAARALGKTELAIVEHLVAYGPVSASNVELLEPLGISRARATQVLRNLEEEGLVTSFQEQANGVGRPRKLYTLKTSAGKDST
;
A
#
# COMPACT_ATOMS: atom_id res chain seq x y z
N MET A 1 -6.09 3.55 -29.71
CA MET A 1 -5.07 4.60 -29.88
C MET A 1 -4.86 5.22 -28.51
N ALA A 2 -3.80 4.84 -27.78
CA ALA A 2 -3.54 5.38 -26.45
C ALA A 2 -3.00 6.81 -26.61
N VAL A 3 -3.66 7.78 -25.98
CA VAL A 3 -3.14 9.14 -25.89
C VAL A 3 -1.93 9.08 -24.93
N PRO A 4 -0.73 9.52 -25.35
CA PRO A 4 0.41 9.59 -24.45
C PRO A 4 0.11 10.65 -23.39
N TRP A 5 0.12 10.24 -22.13
CA TRP A 5 0.00 11.16 -21.01
C TRP A 5 1.40 11.70 -20.71
N GLU A 6 1.58 13.02 -20.80
CA GLU A 6 2.81 13.67 -20.41
C GLU A 6 2.72 14.01 -18.92
N LYS A 7 3.58 13.40 -18.10
CA LYS A 7 3.62 13.66 -16.66
C LYS A 7 4.50 14.87 -16.40
N GLU A 8 3.88 16.01 -16.13
CA GLU A 8 4.58 17.20 -15.65
C GLU A 8 4.47 17.26 -14.12
N VAL A 9 5.62 17.37 -13.43
CA VAL A 9 5.66 17.53 -11.97
C VAL A 9 5.85 19.00 -11.66
N ILE A 10 4.80 19.61 -11.13
CA ILE A 10 4.78 21.02 -10.78
C ILE A 10 4.97 21.14 -9.27
N VAL A 11 6.08 21.75 -8.86
CA VAL A 11 6.38 22.01 -7.44
C VAL A 11 5.94 23.42 -7.11
N ALA A 12 4.81 23.56 -6.42
CA ALA A 12 4.41 24.82 -5.82
C ALA A 12 5.20 25.06 -4.52
N GLY A 13 5.73 26.27 -4.34
CA GLY A 13 6.29 26.69 -3.06
C GLY A 13 5.21 27.12 -2.07
N ASP A 14 5.54 27.19 -0.78
CA ASP A 14 4.64 27.47 0.37
C ASP A 14 3.73 28.73 0.25
N ARG A 15 3.94 29.58 -0.76
CA ARG A 15 3.22 30.86 -0.91
C ARG A 15 2.53 31.09 -2.25
N ASP A 16 2.78 30.28 -3.28
CA ASP A 16 2.12 30.47 -4.58
C ASP A 16 1.85 29.12 -5.28
N VAL A 17 0.62 28.64 -5.09
CA VAL A 17 0.11 27.42 -5.74
C VAL A 17 -0.59 27.76 -7.08
N LEU A 18 -1.04 29.01 -7.26
CA LEU A 18 -1.82 29.42 -8.42
C LEU A 18 -0.95 29.73 -9.63
N GLY A 19 0.23 30.33 -9.41
CA GLY A 19 1.18 30.67 -10.47
C GLY A 19 1.55 29.47 -11.34
N PRO A 20 1.99 28.35 -10.74
CA PRO A 20 2.32 27.14 -11.50
C PRO A 20 1.10 26.51 -12.18
N LEU A 21 -0.07 26.51 -11.52
CA LEU A 21 -1.31 25.98 -12.13
C LEU A 21 -1.75 26.76 -13.37
N ARG A 22 -1.55 28.08 -13.40
CA ARG A 22 -1.86 28.93 -14.57
C ARG A 22 -0.94 28.70 -15.76
N GLN A 23 0.21 28.09 -15.54
CA GLN A 23 1.18 27.79 -16.60
C GLN A 23 0.94 26.44 -17.25
N ILE A 24 0.07 25.59 -16.67
CA ILE A 24 -0.28 24.30 -17.25
C ILE A 24 -0.87 24.52 -18.65
N PRO A 25 -0.27 23.94 -19.71
CA PRO A 25 -0.79 24.05 -21.05
C PRO A 25 -2.21 23.50 -21.13
N LEU A 26 -3.11 24.28 -21.71
CA LEU A 26 -4.47 23.81 -22.00
C LEU A 26 -4.45 22.95 -23.25
N ASP A 27 -5.35 21.96 -23.30
CA ASP A 27 -5.48 21.12 -24.48
C ASP A 27 -5.83 21.99 -25.70
N PRO A 28 -5.04 21.94 -26.79
CA PRO A 28 -5.21 22.82 -27.94
C PRO A 28 -6.50 22.56 -28.72
N LYS A 29 -7.20 21.44 -28.45
CA LYS A 29 -8.49 21.08 -29.04
C LYS A 29 -9.66 21.46 -28.13
N GLY A 30 -9.40 22.17 -27.02
CA GLY A 30 -10.40 22.64 -26.07
C GLY A 30 -11.00 21.53 -25.21
N GLN A 31 -10.33 20.38 -25.10
CA GLN A 31 -10.76 19.34 -24.16
C GLN A 31 -10.51 19.78 -22.71
N PRO A 32 -11.36 19.35 -21.75
CA PRO A 32 -11.15 19.68 -20.35
C PRO A 32 -9.87 19.02 -19.83
N THR A 33 -8.95 19.84 -19.32
CA THR A 33 -7.75 19.35 -18.63
C THR A 33 -8.14 18.82 -17.25
N ILE A 34 -7.75 17.58 -16.93
CA ILE A 34 -8.01 16.95 -15.63
C ILE A 34 -6.76 17.09 -14.76
N VAL A 35 -6.93 17.63 -13.55
CA VAL A 35 -5.87 17.70 -12.54
C VAL A 35 -6.16 16.69 -11.44
N LEU A 36 -5.23 15.76 -11.26
CA LEU A 36 -5.28 14.73 -10.21
C LEU A 36 -4.43 15.19 -9.02
N LEU A 37 -5.07 15.44 -7.89
CA LEU A 37 -4.38 15.65 -6.62
C LEU A 37 -4.49 14.36 -5.80
N ASP A 38 -3.43 13.56 -5.82
CA ASP A 38 -3.40 12.23 -5.22
C ASP A 38 -2.84 12.25 -3.79
N ASP A 39 -3.37 11.36 -2.94
CA ASP A 39 -2.93 11.10 -1.57
C ASP A 39 -2.86 12.35 -0.68
N VAL A 40 -3.92 13.19 -0.69
CA VAL A 40 -4.00 14.34 0.20
C VAL A 40 -4.13 13.87 1.64
N SER A 41 -3.04 13.91 2.39
CA SER A 41 -3.03 13.46 3.78
C SER A 41 -3.57 14.52 4.75
N ASP A 42 -3.32 15.82 4.52
CA ASP A 42 -3.70 16.91 5.43
C ASP A 42 -4.96 17.67 4.95
N PRO A 43 -6.08 17.63 5.70
CA PRO A 43 -7.28 18.41 5.38
C PRO A 43 -7.04 19.92 5.29
N THR A 44 -6.05 20.46 5.98
CA THR A 44 -5.72 21.89 5.94
C THR A 44 -5.41 22.36 4.52
N LEU A 45 -4.78 21.51 3.71
CA LEU A 45 -4.50 21.80 2.30
C LEU A 45 -5.78 21.86 1.47
N VAL A 46 -6.74 20.97 1.74
CA VAL A 46 -8.06 21.00 1.07
C VAL A 46 -8.79 22.29 1.40
N HIS A 47 -8.82 22.69 2.67
CA HIS A 47 -9.43 23.96 3.10
C HIS A 47 -8.72 25.17 2.53
N GLN A 48 -7.38 25.14 2.39
CA GLN A 48 -6.63 26.23 1.80
C GLN A 48 -6.93 26.39 0.31
N LEU A 49 -6.90 25.31 -0.46
CA LEU A 49 -7.07 25.34 -1.91
C LEU A 49 -8.54 25.50 -2.30
N PHE A 50 -9.40 24.64 -1.79
CA PHE A 50 -10.78 24.51 -2.25
C PHE A 50 -11.78 25.26 -1.38
N GLY A 51 -11.35 25.72 -0.20
CA GLY A 51 -12.13 26.60 0.67
C GLY A 51 -11.71 28.07 0.54
N ARG A 52 -10.47 28.39 0.91
CA ARG A 52 -9.97 29.78 0.94
C ARG A 52 -9.66 30.34 -0.45
N LEU A 53 -9.05 29.55 -1.33
CA LEU A 53 -8.75 29.93 -2.73
C LEU A 53 -9.83 29.43 -3.69
N ARG A 54 -11.03 29.14 -3.17
CA ARG A 54 -12.12 28.51 -3.91
C ARG A 54 -12.39 29.19 -5.24
N ASP A 55 -12.56 30.50 -5.22
CA ASP A 55 -12.97 31.29 -6.38
C ASP A 55 -11.86 31.31 -7.44
N GLU A 56 -10.61 31.44 -7.03
CA GLU A 56 -9.45 31.38 -7.92
C GLU A 56 -9.30 30.00 -8.54
N MET A 57 -9.51 28.93 -7.77
CA MET A 57 -9.47 27.55 -8.25
C MET A 57 -10.61 27.24 -9.22
N TRP A 58 -11.79 27.85 -9.02
CA TRP A 58 -12.94 27.70 -9.92
C TRP A 58 -12.78 28.40 -11.26
N GLN A 59 -12.01 29.49 -11.30
CA GLN A 59 -11.72 30.23 -12.53
C GLN A 59 -10.73 29.49 -13.44
N LEU A 60 -9.99 28.51 -12.89
CA LEU A 60 -9.09 27.69 -13.69
C LEU A 60 -9.90 26.72 -14.56
N PRO A 61 -9.50 26.51 -15.83
CA PRO A 61 -10.21 25.64 -16.77
C PRO A 61 -9.91 24.14 -16.52
N PHE A 62 -9.91 23.72 -15.26
CA PHE A 62 -9.55 22.37 -14.84
C PHE A 62 -10.75 21.61 -14.27
N ARG A 63 -10.76 20.30 -14.52
CA ARG A 63 -11.57 19.35 -13.75
C ARG A 63 -10.70 18.75 -12.66
N TRP A 64 -11.13 18.92 -11.41
CA TRP A 64 -10.38 18.47 -10.24
C TRP A 64 -10.82 17.07 -9.84
N VAL A 65 -9.85 16.18 -9.65
CA VAL A 65 -10.06 14.91 -8.95
C VAL A 65 -9.09 14.89 -7.79
N VAL A 66 -9.63 14.81 -6.58
CA VAL A 66 -8.86 14.82 -5.34
C VAL A 66 -9.04 13.48 -4.65
N SER A 67 -7.95 12.81 -4.33
CA SER A 67 -7.96 11.58 -3.54
C SER A 67 -7.41 11.86 -2.14
N GLY A 68 -7.95 11.15 -1.15
CA GLY A 68 -7.56 11.30 0.25
C GLY A 68 -8.05 10.12 1.09
N TYR A 69 -7.69 10.11 2.36
CA TYR A 69 -8.01 9.00 3.25
C TYR A 69 -9.48 9.02 3.66
N GLN A 70 -10.18 7.90 3.48
CA GLN A 70 -11.60 7.77 3.87
C GLN A 70 -11.84 8.11 5.36
N SER A 71 -10.89 7.78 6.25
CA SER A 71 -10.96 8.10 7.69
C SER A 71 -11.00 9.60 8.00
N ARG A 72 -10.56 10.45 7.05
CA ARG A 72 -10.54 11.91 7.15
C ARG A 72 -11.62 12.57 6.29
N ARG A 73 -12.52 11.79 5.67
CA ARG A 73 -13.59 12.28 4.77
C ARG A 73 -14.30 13.52 5.33
N ASN A 74 -14.80 13.45 6.56
CA ASN A 74 -15.55 14.55 7.14
C ASN A 74 -14.68 15.82 7.27
N ALA A 75 -13.41 15.69 7.63
CA ALA A 75 -12.50 16.82 7.76
C ALA A 75 -12.20 17.48 6.40
N TYR A 76 -12.16 16.72 5.31
CA TYR A 76 -11.99 17.29 3.96
C TYR A 76 -13.23 18.07 3.48
N LEU A 77 -14.41 17.64 3.92
CA LEU A 77 -15.72 18.12 3.45
C LEU A 77 -16.43 19.00 4.49
N GLU A 78 -15.69 19.54 5.45
CA GLU A 78 -16.23 20.60 6.31
C GLU A 78 -16.29 21.90 5.51
N PRO A 79 -17.26 22.79 5.81
CA PRO A 79 -17.26 24.13 5.25
C PRO A 79 -15.95 24.85 5.57
N PRO A 80 -15.38 25.64 4.62
CA PRO A 80 -15.98 26.05 3.34
C PRO A 80 -15.61 25.19 2.11
N ALA A 81 -14.85 24.10 2.28
CA ALA A 81 -14.38 23.28 1.16
C ALA A 81 -15.45 22.33 0.62
N ASP A 82 -16.46 21.99 1.43
CA ASP A 82 -17.60 21.13 1.10
C ASP A 82 -18.26 21.49 -0.24
N ALA A 83 -18.51 22.78 -0.43
CA ALA A 83 -19.19 23.29 -1.59
C ALA A 83 -18.32 23.30 -2.87
N PHE A 84 -17.05 22.90 -2.80
CA PHE A 84 -16.18 22.74 -3.97
C PHE A 84 -16.44 21.47 -4.76
N PHE A 85 -16.83 20.40 -4.07
CA PHE A 85 -16.89 19.08 -4.66
C PHE A 85 -18.33 18.74 -5.06
N ASP A 86 -18.59 18.74 -6.37
CA ASP A 86 -19.90 18.36 -6.91
C ASP A 86 -20.20 16.87 -6.75
N THR A 87 -19.17 16.03 -6.63
CA THR A 87 -19.30 14.58 -6.57
C THR A 87 -18.26 13.97 -5.65
N GLU A 88 -18.73 13.11 -4.76
CA GLU A 88 -17.89 12.32 -3.86
C GLU A 88 -17.96 10.85 -4.25
N ILE A 89 -16.79 10.22 -4.39
CA ILE A 89 -16.69 8.78 -4.68
C ILE A 89 -15.99 8.12 -3.48
N VAL A 90 -16.71 7.23 -2.80
CA VAL A 90 -16.16 6.44 -1.70
C VAL A 90 -15.76 5.07 -2.24
N LEU A 91 -14.46 4.78 -2.21
CA LEU A 91 -13.94 3.46 -2.55
C LEU A 91 -14.04 2.54 -1.33
N ALA A 92 -15.06 1.68 -1.33
CA ALA A 92 -15.22 0.67 -0.30
C ALA A 92 -14.12 -0.42 -0.41
N PRO A 93 -13.78 -1.10 0.70
CA PRO A 93 -13.00 -2.32 0.64
C PRO A 93 -13.63 -3.33 -0.33
N LEU A 94 -12.80 -4.10 -1.02
CA LEU A 94 -13.29 -5.16 -1.90
C LEU A 94 -14.05 -6.21 -1.09
N ASP A 95 -15.25 -6.55 -1.56
CA ASP A 95 -15.91 -7.76 -1.08
C ASP A 95 -15.23 -9.02 -1.65
N ILE A 96 -15.64 -10.18 -1.14
CA ILE A 96 -15.08 -11.48 -1.52
C ILE A 96 -15.19 -11.72 -3.04
N THR A 97 -16.31 -11.34 -3.64
CA THR A 97 -16.57 -11.56 -5.07
C THR A 97 -15.70 -10.65 -5.93
N ALA A 98 -15.60 -9.37 -5.60
CA ALA A 98 -14.77 -8.39 -6.28
C ALA A 98 -13.27 -8.71 -6.12
N ALA A 99 -12.85 -9.17 -4.95
CA ALA A 99 -11.49 -9.64 -4.70
C ALA A 99 -11.15 -10.84 -5.58
N ALA A 100 -12.01 -11.86 -5.60
CA ALA A 100 -11.82 -13.03 -6.45
C ALA A 100 -11.77 -12.65 -7.94
N GLN A 101 -12.67 -11.78 -8.38
CA GLN A 101 -12.72 -11.32 -9.76
C GLN A 101 -11.46 -10.55 -10.16
N LEU A 102 -10.95 -9.67 -9.29
CA LEU A 102 -9.71 -8.94 -9.51
C LEU A 102 -8.53 -9.90 -9.74
N LEU A 103 -8.43 -10.97 -8.93
CA LEU A 103 -7.40 -11.99 -9.09
C LEU A 103 -7.55 -12.74 -10.41
N MET A 104 -8.76 -13.17 -10.77
CA MET A 104 -9.01 -13.89 -12.03
C MET A 104 -8.67 -13.04 -13.24
N THR A 105 -9.10 -11.78 -13.27
CA THR A 105 -8.75 -10.85 -14.36
C THR A 105 -7.23 -10.69 -14.48
N ARG A 106 -6.50 -10.62 -13.35
CA ARG A 106 -5.03 -10.53 -13.39
C ARG A 106 -4.36 -11.80 -13.89
N LEU A 107 -4.90 -12.97 -13.55
CA LEU A 107 -4.41 -14.25 -14.05
C LEU A 107 -4.70 -14.45 -15.54
N GLU A 108 -5.86 -14.00 -16.03
CA GLU A 108 -6.19 -14.05 -17.45
C GLU A 108 -5.26 -13.16 -18.29
N MET A 109 -4.84 -12.02 -17.73
CA MET A 109 -3.85 -11.14 -18.35
C MET A 109 -2.41 -11.68 -18.28
N ALA A 110 -2.13 -12.65 -17.40
CA ALA A 110 -0.84 -13.30 -17.30
C ALA A 110 -0.68 -14.37 -18.41
N SER A 111 0.45 -14.33 -19.11
CA SER A 111 0.78 -15.18 -20.26
C SER A 111 0.63 -16.68 -19.98
N THR A 112 0.43 -17.46 -21.05
CA THR A 112 0.01 -18.87 -21.06
C THR A 112 0.97 -19.87 -20.39
N ASP A 113 2.22 -19.50 -20.11
CA ASP A 113 3.23 -20.39 -19.48
C ASP A 113 3.03 -20.59 -17.96
N GLU A 114 2.03 -19.94 -17.35
CA GLU A 114 1.80 -19.93 -15.90
C GLU A 114 0.63 -20.81 -15.41
N ASN A 115 0.37 -21.96 -16.05
CA ASN A 115 -0.73 -22.85 -15.62
C ASN A 115 -0.58 -23.32 -14.17
N LEU A 116 0.64 -23.58 -13.70
CA LEU A 116 0.91 -23.94 -12.30
C LEU A 116 0.60 -22.79 -11.32
N SER A 117 0.87 -21.54 -11.70
CA SER A 117 0.56 -20.36 -10.87
C SER A 117 -0.96 -20.15 -10.76
N LYS A 118 -1.68 -20.37 -11.87
CA LYS A 118 -3.15 -20.30 -11.91
C LYS A 118 -3.77 -21.37 -11.01
N GLU A 119 -3.31 -22.62 -11.11
CA GLU A 119 -3.79 -23.71 -10.27
C GLU A 119 -3.53 -23.47 -8.78
N ARG A 120 -2.33 -22.99 -8.42
CA ARG A 120 -1.98 -22.64 -7.03
C ARG A 120 -2.86 -21.53 -6.46
N ILE A 121 -3.04 -20.43 -7.20
CA ILE A 121 -3.90 -19.33 -6.76
C ILE A 121 -5.37 -19.80 -6.67
N GLN A 122 -5.84 -20.60 -7.62
CA GLN A 122 -7.19 -21.14 -7.59
C GLN A 122 -7.44 -22.05 -6.38
N ALA A 123 -6.45 -22.89 -6.02
CA ALA A 123 -6.53 -23.77 -4.86
C ALA A 123 -6.53 -23.01 -3.52
N GLN A 124 -5.86 -21.86 -3.45
CA GLN A 124 -5.74 -21.04 -2.24
C GLN A 124 -6.63 -19.80 -2.23
N LEU A 125 -7.55 -19.67 -3.20
CA LEU A 125 -8.31 -18.45 -3.44
C LEU A 125 -8.99 -17.88 -2.18
N ASN A 126 -9.66 -18.74 -1.42
CA ASN A 126 -10.36 -18.31 -0.20
C ASN A 126 -9.39 -17.74 0.85
N GLN A 127 -8.24 -18.39 1.06
CA GLN A 127 -7.22 -17.93 2.01
C GLN A 127 -6.60 -16.61 1.56
N ILE A 128 -6.35 -16.47 0.26
CA ILE A 128 -5.80 -15.24 -0.33
C ILE A 128 -6.81 -14.08 -0.14
N VAL A 129 -8.09 -14.32 -0.43
CA VAL A 129 -9.16 -13.32 -0.26
C VAL A 129 -9.31 -12.92 1.21
N GLU A 130 -9.30 -13.89 2.13
CA GLU A 130 -9.36 -13.62 3.57
C GLU A 130 -8.17 -12.77 4.04
N ARG A 131 -6.94 -13.11 3.65
CA ARG A 131 -5.72 -12.34 4.00
C ARG A 131 -5.71 -10.94 3.39
N GLY A 132 -6.27 -10.80 2.19
CA GLY A 132 -6.44 -9.52 1.52
C GLY A 132 -7.31 -8.55 2.31
N ALA A 133 -8.29 -9.05 3.07
CA ALA A 133 -9.17 -8.26 3.95
C ALA A 133 -9.78 -7.02 3.26
N GLY A 134 -10.17 -7.17 1.99
CA GLY A 134 -10.71 -6.09 1.16
C GLY A 134 -9.72 -5.06 0.64
N ASN A 135 -8.42 -5.18 0.95
CA ASN A 135 -7.37 -4.32 0.41
C ASN A 135 -6.75 -4.94 -0.87
N PRO A 136 -6.86 -4.29 -2.04
CA PRO A 136 -6.36 -4.84 -3.31
C PRO A 136 -4.85 -5.11 -3.32
N ARG A 137 -4.05 -4.26 -2.67
CA ARG A 137 -2.58 -4.43 -2.64
C ARG A 137 -2.22 -5.67 -1.82
N ARG A 138 -2.76 -5.79 -0.61
CA ARG A 138 -2.57 -6.96 0.26
C ARG A 138 -3.07 -8.25 -0.38
N LEU A 139 -4.18 -8.18 -1.13
CA LEU A 139 -4.70 -9.32 -1.88
C LEU A 139 -3.70 -9.80 -2.93
N LEU A 140 -3.11 -8.88 -3.70
CA LEU A 140 -2.10 -9.22 -4.71
C LEU A 140 -0.79 -9.71 -4.08
N ASP A 141 -0.37 -9.12 -2.97
CA ASP A 141 0.80 -9.59 -2.21
C ASP A 141 0.57 -11.01 -1.68
N SER A 142 -0.61 -11.29 -1.15
CA SER A 142 -1.01 -12.64 -0.70
C SER A 142 -1.05 -13.66 -1.85
N ALA A 143 -1.55 -13.24 -3.03
CA ALA A 143 -1.55 -14.09 -4.21
C ALA A 143 -0.13 -14.37 -4.74
N ARG A 144 0.75 -13.36 -4.70
CA ARG A 144 2.16 -13.51 -5.05
C ARG A 144 2.85 -14.48 -4.09
N ASP A 145 2.62 -14.35 -2.79
CA ASP A 145 3.14 -15.26 -1.78
C ASP A 145 2.67 -16.70 -2.03
N ALA A 146 1.41 -16.91 -2.41
CA ALA A 146 0.87 -18.23 -2.74
C ALA A 146 1.54 -18.89 -3.94
N VAL A 147 2.02 -18.10 -4.91
CA VAL A 147 2.75 -18.61 -6.08
C VAL A 147 4.21 -18.89 -5.74
N LEU A 148 4.85 -17.95 -5.02
CA LEU A 148 6.28 -18.00 -4.72
C LEU A 148 6.63 -19.02 -3.63
N ARG A 149 5.77 -19.24 -2.64
CA ARG A 149 6.04 -20.21 -1.57
C ARG A 149 5.88 -21.63 -2.09
N ALA A 150 6.96 -22.39 -2.09
CA ALA A 150 6.94 -23.83 -2.30
C ALA A 150 6.28 -24.53 -1.09
N PRO A 151 5.75 -25.76 -1.24
CA PRO A 151 5.27 -26.56 -0.10
C PRO A 151 6.33 -26.71 1.02
N GLU A 152 7.60 -26.71 0.63
CA GLU A 152 8.77 -26.75 1.52
C GLU A 152 8.85 -25.49 2.41
N ASP A 153 8.51 -24.31 1.87
CA ASP A 153 8.45 -23.05 2.64
C ASP A 153 7.34 -23.05 3.70
N LEU A 154 6.26 -23.83 3.49
CA LEU A 154 5.19 -23.98 4.48
C LEU A 154 5.63 -24.84 5.67
N ALA A 155 6.34 -25.93 5.41
CA ALA A 155 6.91 -26.77 6.46
C ALA A 155 7.97 -26.01 7.28
N GLU A 156 8.83 -25.24 6.61
CA GLU A 156 9.79 -24.36 7.29
C GLU A 156 9.10 -23.27 8.13
N ALA A 157 8.01 -22.69 7.62
CA ALA A 157 7.23 -21.70 8.39
C ALA A 157 6.63 -22.32 9.66
N ASP A 158 6.11 -23.55 9.59
CA ASP A 158 5.58 -24.27 10.76
C ASP A 158 6.67 -24.56 11.80
N GLU A 159 7.88 -24.94 11.36
CA GLU A 159 9.04 -25.12 12.24
C GLU A 159 9.46 -23.80 12.91
N ILE A 160 9.48 -22.70 12.16
CA ILE A 160 9.79 -21.36 12.69
C ILE A 160 8.72 -20.91 13.70
N ILE A 161 7.44 -21.16 13.43
CA ILE A 161 6.34 -20.89 14.37
C ILE A 161 6.51 -21.70 15.66
N ALA A 162 6.86 -22.98 15.56
CA ALA A 162 7.10 -23.83 16.72
C ALA A 162 8.29 -23.35 17.56
N ALA A 163 9.39 -22.94 16.91
CA ALA A 163 10.56 -22.37 17.58
C ALA A 163 10.25 -21.02 18.25
N ALA A 164 9.53 -20.13 17.57
CA ALA A 164 9.12 -18.83 18.12
C ALA A 164 8.21 -18.99 19.34
N ARG A 165 7.30 -19.98 19.31
CA ARG A 165 6.45 -20.34 20.46
C ARG A 165 7.27 -20.75 21.68
N ALA A 166 8.41 -21.43 21.49
CA ALA A 166 9.30 -21.82 22.58
C ALA A 166 10.04 -20.61 23.19
N LEU A 167 10.28 -19.56 22.42
CA LEU A 167 10.95 -18.33 22.88
C LEU A 167 10.01 -17.41 23.68
N GLY A 168 8.74 -17.30 23.25
CA GLY A 168 7.75 -16.53 24.00
C GLY A 168 6.53 -16.11 23.19
N LYS A 169 5.56 -15.51 23.89
CA LYS A 169 4.29 -15.06 23.28
C LYS A 169 4.48 -13.90 22.31
N THR A 170 5.41 -12.99 22.59
CA THR A 170 5.64 -11.81 21.74
C THR A 170 6.39 -12.20 20.48
N GLU A 171 7.35 -13.11 20.63
CA GLU A 171 8.15 -13.75 19.58
C GLU A 171 7.23 -14.49 18.61
N LEU A 172 6.35 -15.35 19.13
CA LEU A 172 5.33 -16.03 18.34
C LEU A 172 4.43 -15.04 17.58
N ALA A 173 3.91 -14.02 18.25
CA ALA A 173 2.99 -13.08 17.62
C ALA A 173 3.64 -12.26 16.49
N ILE A 174 4.93 -11.92 16.63
CA ILE A 174 5.70 -11.25 15.56
C ILE A 174 5.94 -12.21 14.39
N VAL A 175 6.26 -13.48 14.64
CA VAL A 175 6.43 -14.48 13.58
C VAL A 175 5.12 -14.76 12.85
N GLU A 176 4.01 -14.92 13.57
CA GLU A 176 2.68 -15.08 12.96
C GLU A 176 2.30 -13.86 12.09
N HIS A 177 2.67 -12.66 12.56
CA HIS A 177 2.51 -11.44 11.76
C HIS A 177 3.37 -11.48 10.48
N LEU A 178 4.64 -11.89 10.56
CA LEU A 178 5.52 -12.04 9.38
C LEU A 178 4.97 -13.08 8.39
N VAL A 179 4.43 -14.20 8.88
CA VAL A 179 3.81 -15.24 8.04
C VAL A 179 2.60 -14.69 7.29
N ALA A 180 1.77 -13.90 7.97
CA ALA A 180 0.50 -13.38 7.45
C ALA A 180 0.67 -12.13 6.56
N TYR A 181 1.63 -11.26 6.87
CA TYR A 181 1.74 -9.92 6.29
C TYR A 181 3.09 -9.64 5.59
N GLY A 182 4.03 -10.57 5.65
CA GLY A 182 5.34 -10.43 5.00
C GLY A 182 6.33 -9.57 5.80
N PRO A 183 7.37 -9.02 5.15
CA PRO A 183 8.46 -8.33 5.83
C PRO A 183 8.01 -7.09 6.61
N VAL A 184 8.54 -6.89 7.82
CA VAL A 184 8.18 -5.73 8.67
C VAL A 184 9.38 -4.96 9.20
N SER A 185 9.18 -3.66 9.44
CA SER A 185 10.11 -2.84 10.21
C SER A 185 9.69 -2.78 11.67
N ALA A 186 10.66 -2.62 12.59
CA ALA A 186 10.38 -2.41 14.01
C ALA A 186 9.59 -1.12 14.31
N SER A 187 9.46 -0.21 13.34
CA SER A 187 8.61 0.99 13.42
C SER A 187 7.25 0.84 12.72
N ASN A 188 6.88 -0.36 12.27
CA ASN A 188 5.60 -0.58 11.60
C ASN A 188 4.43 -0.45 12.60
N VAL A 189 3.59 0.57 12.43
CA VAL A 189 2.43 0.83 13.31
C VAL A 189 1.44 -0.34 13.27
N GLU A 190 1.26 -0.98 12.11
CA GLU A 190 0.38 -2.14 11.93
C GLU A 190 0.88 -3.39 12.69
N LEU A 191 2.16 -3.42 13.06
CA LEU A 191 2.72 -4.43 13.96
C LEU A 191 2.56 -4.01 15.43
N LEU A 192 2.86 -2.74 15.74
CA LEU A 192 2.97 -2.25 17.12
C LEU A 192 1.62 -2.13 17.83
N GLU A 193 0.62 -1.56 17.15
CA GLU A 193 -0.68 -1.28 17.76
C GLU A 193 -1.44 -2.56 18.15
N PRO A 194 -1.57 -3.58 17.27
CA PRO A 194 -2.29 -4.81 17.63
C PRO A 194 -1.59 -5.61 18.73
N LEU A 195 -0.26 -5.56 18.77
CA LEU A 195 0.54 -6.27 19.77
C LEU A 195 0.67 -5.50 21.09
N GLY A 196 0.30 -4.23 21.13
CA GLY A 196 0.43 -3.38 22.31
C GLY A 196 1.87 -3.21 22.80
N ILE A 197 2.86 -3.30 21.88
CA ILE A 197 4.29 -3.21 22.22
C ILE A 197 4.92 -1.91 21.72
N SER A 198 5.93 -1.43 22.43
CA SER A 198 6.72 -0.28 21.98
C SER A 198 7.67 -0.65 20.84
N ARG A 199 8.08 0.35 20.05
CA ARG A 199 9.12 0.19 19.03
C ARG A 199 10.42 -0.41 19.57
N ALA A 200 10.83 0.02 20.78
CA ALA A 200 12.04 -0.50 21.43
C ALA A 200 11.89 -2.00 21.75
N ARG A 201 10.72 -2.41 22.24
CA ARG A 201 10.42 -3.83 22.50
C ARG A 201 10.39 -4.63 21.20
N ALA A 202 9.74 -4.12 20.14
CA ALA A 202 9.72 -4.79 18.83
C ALA A 202 11.13 -4.95 18.25
N THR A 203 11.99 -3.93 18.39
CA THR A 203 13.39 -4.00 17.94
C THR A 203 14.16 -5.08 18.70
N GLN A 204 13.98 -5.17 20.03
CA GLN A 204 14.61 -6.21 20.84
C GLN A 204 14.15 -7.61 20.42
N VAL A 205 12.84 -7.81 20.23
CA VAL A 205 12.30 -9.13 19.87
C VAL A 205 12.74 -9.54 18.46
N LEU A 206 12.69 -8.63 17.48
CA LEU A 206 13.17 -8.90 16.13
C LEU A 206 14.66 -9.23 16.09
N ARG A 207 15.48 -8.60 16.94
CA ARG A 207 16.90 -8.94 17.07
C ARG A 207 17.09 -10.32 17.69
N ASN A 208 16.33 -10.66 18.73
CA ASN A 208 16.39 -12.00 19.33
C ASN A 208 15.99 -13.08 18.31
N LEU A 209 14.92 -12.86 17.54
CA LEU A 209 14.50 -13.77 16.47
C LEU A 209 15.58 -13.92 15.37
N GLU A 210 16.30 -12.84 15.08
CA GLU A 210 17.41 -12.84 14.11
C GLU A 210 18.63 -13.62 14.67
N GLU A 211 18.95 -13.43 15.95
CA GLU A 211 20.01 -14.17 16.67
C GLU A 211 19.71 -15.68 16.75
N GLU A 212 18.45 -16.04 16.96
CA GLU A 212 17.96 -17.45 16.93
C GLU A 212 17.82 -17.99 15.50
N GLY A 213 18.09 -17.17 14.48
CA GLY A 213 18.07 -17.59 13.08
C GLY A 213 16.67 -17.87 12.52
N LEU A 214 15.62 -17.37 13.17
CA LEU A 214 14.23 -17.52 12.71
C LEU A 214 13.84 -16.48 11.65
N VAL A 215 14.49 -15.32 11.69
CA VAL A 215 14.31 -14.25 10.72
C VAL A 215 15.66 -13.79 10.17
N THR A 216 15.62 -13.16 9.00
CA THR A 216 16.76 -12.44 8.41
C THR A 216 16.36 -10.99 8.16
N SER A 217 17.33 -10.10 8.04
CA SER A 217 17.09 -8.69 7.79
C SER A 217 17.73 -8.17 6.53
N PHE A 218 17.09 -7.17 5.92
CA PHE A 218 17.57 -6.48 4.74
C PHE A 218 17.20 -4.99 4.80
N GLN A 219 17.85 -4.18 3.97
CA GLN A 219 17.52 -2.76 3.84
C GLN A 219 16.48 -2.59 2.74
N GLU A 220 15.43 -1.83 3.02
CA GLU A 220 14.49 -1.38 2.00
C GLU A 220 15.25 -0.60 0.90
N GLN A 221 15.02 -0.94 -0.39
CA GLN A 221 15.65 -0.23 -1.50
C GLN A 221 15.25 1.26 -1.47
N ALA A 222 16.25 2.14 -1.57
CA ALA A 222 16.08 3.58 -1.48
C ALA A 222 15.44 4.15 -2.76
N ASN A 223 14.14 3.96 -2.94
CA ASN A 223 13.38 4.54 -4.05
C ASN A 223 12.75 5.92 -3.68
N GLY A 224 13.20 6.58 -2.60
CA GLY A 224 12.67 7.87 -2.16
C GLY A 224 13.54 8.64 -1.14
N VAL A 225 13.08 9.83 -0.75
CA VAL A 225 13.74 10.73 0.23
C VAL A 225 13.49 10.21 1.65
N GLY A 226 14.44 9.46 2.20
CA GLY A 226 14.39 8.96 3.57
C GLY A 226 15.54 8.01 3.89
N ARG A 227 15.87 7.82 5.17
CA ARG A 227 16.86 6.81 5.58
C ARG A 227 16.28 5.41 5.31
N PRO A 228 17.02 4.52 4.63
CA PRO A 228 16.60 3.14 4.41
C PRO A 228 16.19 2.47 5.73
N ARG A 229 15.05 1.79 5.71
CA ARG A 229 14.53 1.10 6.88
C ARG A 229 15.05 -0.33 6.90
N LYS A 230 15.46 -0.79 8.09
CA LYS A 230 15.74 -2.21 8.32
C LYS A 230 14.40 -2.96 8.35
N LEU A 231 14.26 -3.92 7.45
CA LEU A 231 13.14 -4.85 7.34
C LEU A 231 13.58 -6.23 7.79
N TYR A 232 12.66 -6.98 8.36
CA TYR A 232 12.84 -8.35 8.81
C TYR A 232 11.88 -9.25 8.06
N THR A 233 12.33 -10.43 7.65
CA THR A 233 11.53 -11.47 6.99
C THR A 233 11.88 -12.84 7.54
N LEU A 234 11.01 -13.84 7.37
CA LEU A 234 11.31 -15.22 7.76
C LEU A 234 12.56 -15.71 7.01
N LYS A 235 13.38 -16.49 7.71
CA LYS A 235 14.57 -17.10 7.11
C LYS A 235 14.17 -18.39 6.40
N THR A 236 13.76 -18.28 5.13
CA THR A 236 13.48 -19.45 4.28
C THR A 236 14.75 -19.92 3.56
N SER A 237 14.84 -21.23 3.29
CA SER A 237 15.98 -21.82 2.59
C SER A 237 16.14 -21.32 1.14
N ALA A 238 15.07 -20.84 0.53
CA ALA A 238 15.03 -20.28 -0.83
C ALA A 238 15.81 -18.95 -1.01
N GLY A 239 16.20 -18.27 0.08
CA GLY A 239 16.95 -17.00 0.02
C GLY A 239 18.47 -17.15 -0.16
N LYS A 240 19.02 -18.37 -0.28
CA LYS A 240 20.48 -18.60 -0.32
C LYS A 240 21.19 -18.21 -1.63
N ASP A 241 20.46 -17.92 -2.71
CA ASP A 241 21.08 -17.72 -4.04
C ASP A 241 21.15 -16.26 -4.52
N SER A 242 21.00 -15.28 -3.63
CA SER A 242 21.21 -13.87 -3.98
C SER A 242 22.27 -13.23 -3.09
N THR A 243 23.53 -13.68 -3.29
CA THR A 243 24.73 -12.91 -2.93
C THR A 243 25.50 -12.57 -4.20
#